data_AF-A0A1A8BEV8-F1
#
_entry.id   AF-A0A1A8BEV8-F1
#
_cell.length_a   1.000
_cell.length_b   1.000
_cell.length_c   1.000
_cell.angle_alpha   90.00
_cell.angle_beta   90.00
_cell.angle_gamma   90.00
#
_symmetry.space_group_name_H-M   'P 1'
#
loop_
_entity.id
_entity.type
_entity.pdbx_description
1 polymer ?
#
loop_
_entity_poly.entity_id
_entity_poly.type
_entity_poly.pdbx_seq_one_letter_code
_entity_poly.pdbx_strand_id
1 'polypeptide(L)'
;MQHEPAGRSSVSLLCGRRASPKAFDDSQNFAEALPMEMSVRIFGELDAESLCSASRTCRLWRDIIEQSEQLWRRQCLLVRAVCQREVDKDRGDGFSWKVTLVRNYTRSCAKRDWLRGRYSSVSSADELLGRNMVPFDAETWGEILQAELN
;
A
#
# COMPACT_ATOMS: atom_id res chain seq x y z
N MET A 1 -48.30 -63.41 27.32
CA MET A 1 -47.22 -64.41 27.19
C MET A 1 -46.06 -63.76 26.48
N GLN A 2 -44.87 -63.92 27.06
CA GLN A 2 -43.62 -63.25 26.69
C GLN A 2 -43.11 -63.78 25.34
N HIS A 3 -42.57 -62.91 24.50
CA HIS A 3 -41.65 -63.30 23.44
C HIS A 3 -40.52 -62.27 23.37
N GLU A 4 -39.29 -62.74 23.62
CA GLU A 4 -38.03 -62.02 23.45
C GLU A 4 -37.81 -61.53 22.01
N PRO A 5 -36.97 -60.50 21.84
CA PRO A 5 -36.11 -60.43 20.66
C PRO A 5 -34.62 -60.25 21.00
N ALA A 6 -33.88 -61.32 20.69
CA ALA A 6 -32.63 -61.37 19.93
C ALA A 6 -31.65 -60.18 19.99
N GLY A 7 -30.54 -60.42 20.70
CA GLY A 7 -29.15 -60.20 20.28
C GLY A 7 -28.82 -59.00 19.37
N ARG A 8 -28.24 -57.95 19.98
CA ARG A 8 -27.53 -56.88 19.27
C ARG A 8 -26.22 -57.42 18.68
N SER A 9 -26.14 -57.52 17.35
CA SER A 9 -24.89 -57.69 16.62
C SER A 9 -24.27 -56.32 16.34
N SER A 10 -23.17 -56.00 17.02
CA SER A 10 -22.36 -54.81 16.73
C SER A 10 -21.59 -55.01 15.44
N VAL A 11 -22.04 -54.38 14.36
CA VAL A 11 -21.26 -54.28 13.12
C VAL A 11 -20.22 -53.17 13.30
N SER A 12 -18.98 -53.56 13.58
CA SER A 12 -17.82 -52.67 13.56
C SER A 12 -17.43 -52.36 12.11
N LEU A 13 -17.89 -51.22 11.62
CA LEU A 13 -17.41 -50.62 10.37
C LEU A 13 -15.96 -50.15 10.55
N LEU A 14 -15.00 -50.96 10.09
CA LEU A 14 -13.64 -50.54 9.81
C LEU A 14 -13.66 -49.57 8.62
N CYS A 15 -13.96 -48.31 8.89
CA CYS A 15 -13.74 -47.25 7.91
C CYS A 15 -12.24 -46.96 7.89
N GLY A 16 -11.57 -47.38 6.82
CA GLY A 16 -10.16 -47.07 6.57
C GLY A 16 -9.93 -45.57 6.75
N ARG A 17 -8.90 -45.23 7.53
CA ARG A 17 -8.49 -43.86 7.82
C ARG A 17 -8.11 -43.20 6.50
N ARG A 18 -9.07 -42.55 5.85
CA ARG A 18 -8.82 -41.64 4.73
C ARG A 18 -7.89 -40.58 5.29
N ALA A 19 -6.66 -40.50 4.77
CA ALA A 19 -5.85 -39.33 4.98
C ALA A 19 -6.71 -38.14 4.54
N SER A 20 -7.10 -37.27 5.47
CA SER A 20 -7.65 -35.97 5.10
C SER A 20 -6.66 -35.35 4.13
N PRO A 21 -7.13 -34.76 3.01
CA PRO A 21 -6.29 -33.85 2.27
C PRO A 21 -5.74 -32.87 3.29
N LYS A 22 -4.40 -32.72 3.36
CA LYS A 22 -3.84 -31.56 4.08
C LYS A 22 -4.60 -30.36 3.57
N ALA A 23 -5.28 -29.63 4.46
CA ALA A 23 -5.83 -28.34 4.11
C ALA A 23 -4.69 -27.59 3.42
N PHE A 24 -4.90 -27.19 2.16
CA PHE A 24 -4.00 -26.23 1.55
C PHE A 24 -3.99 -25.04 2.49
N ASP A 25 -2.82 -24.72 3.02
CA ASP A 25 -2.63 -23.50 3.78
C ASP A 25 -2.76 -22.35 2.79
N ASP A 26 -3.98 -21.87 2.58
CA ASP A 26 -4.34 -20.78 1.66
C ASP A 26 -3.70 -19.43 2.09
N SER A 27 -2.92 -19.43 3.17
CA SER A 27 -2.19 -18.27 3.70
C SER A 27 -0.80 -18.06 3.08
N GLN A 28 -0.44 -18.82 2.03
CA GLN A 28 0.93 -18.80 1.55
C GLN A 28 1.30 -17.43 0.96
N ASN A 29 2.35 -16.83 1.53
CA ASN A 29 2.87 -15.55 1.12
C ASN A 29 3.31 -15.59 -0.35
N PHE A 30 2.65 -14.81 -1.21
CA PHE A 30 2.96 -14.81 -2.65
C PHE A 30 4.44 -14.50 -2.93
N ALA A 31 5.08 -13.70 -2.09
CA ALA A 31 6.47 -13.28 -2.29
C ALA A 31 7.46 -14.44 -2.07
N GLU A 32 7.03 -15.53 -1.44
CA GLU A 32 7.82 -16.77 -1.28
C GLU A 32 7.60 -17.74 -2.44
N ALA A 33 6.48 -17.63 -3.15
CA ALA A 33 6.10 -18.52 -4.25
C ALA A 33 6.46 -17.96 -5.63
N LEU A 34 6.44 -16.63 -5.79
CA LEU A 34 6.69 -15.95 -7.06
C LEU A 34 8.15 -15.53 -7.21
N PRO A 35 8.68 -15.46 -8.44
CA PRO A 35 9.94 -14.79 -8.71
C PRO A 35 9.95 -13.35 -8.20
N MET A 36 11.13 -12.88 -7.79
CA MET A 36 11.34 -11.55 -7.21
C MET A 36 10.75 -10.44 -8.08
N GLU A 37 10.94 -10.51 -9.40
CA GLU A 37 10.50 -9.52 -10.37
C GLU A 37 8.97 -9.39 -10.39
N MET A 38 8.25 -10.49 -10.19
CA MET A 38 6.79 -10.48 -10.12
C MET A 38 6.31 -9.85 -8.82
N SER A 39 7.00 -10.10 -7.71
CA SER A 39 6.72 -9.44 -6.44
C SER A 39 6.93 -7.92 -6.54
N VAL A 40 8.02 -7.47 -7.17
CA VAL A 40 8.24 -6.04 -7.44
C VAL A 40 7.13 -5.46 -8.30
N ARG A 41 6.68 -6.17 -9.35
CA ARG A 41 5.57 -5.68 -10.19
C ARG A 41 4.27 -5.53 -9.40
N ILE A 42 3.94 -6.50 -8.55
CA ILE A 42 2.74 -6.45 -7.70
C ILE A 42 2.80 -5.25 -6.75
N PHE A 43 3.93 -5.08 -6.04
CA PHE A 43 4.12 -3.90 -5.19
C PHE A 43 4.13 -2.60 -5.99
N GLY A 44 4.54 -2.63 -7.26
CA GLY A 44 4.55 -1.48 -8.16
C GLY A 44 3.18 -0.90 -8.46
N GLU A 45 2.10 -1.66 -8.27
CA GLU A 45 0.72 -1.22 -8.47
C GLU A 45 0.12 -0.53 -7.23
N LEU A 46 0.84 -0.57 -6.09
CA LEU A 46 0.41 0.10 -4.86
C LEU A 46 0.78 1.58 -4.87
N ASP A 47 -0.05 2.39 -4.22
CA ASP A 47 0.30 3.78 -3.90
C ASP A 47 1.30 3.83 -2.73
N ALA A 48 1.90 5.01 -2.50
CA ALA A 48 2.93 5.18 -1.48
C ALA A 48 2.46 4.79 -0.06
N GLU A 49 1.20 5.06 0.29
CA GLU A 49 0.65 4.70 1.61
C GLU A 49 0.45 3.18 1.74
N SER A 50 -0.08 2.53 0.71
CA SER A 50 -0.20 1.06 0.69
C SER A 50 1.16 0.38 0.68
N LEU A 51 2.18 0.94 0.01
CA LEU A 51 3.57 0.45 0.07
C LEU A 51 4.15 0.54 1.49
N CYS A 52 3.94 1.66 2.18
CA CYS A 52 4.33 1.81 3.59
C CYS A 52 3.60 0.84 4.51
N SER A 53 2.37 0.48 4.20
CA SER A 53 1.63 -0.54 4.95
C SER A 53 2.14 -1.94 4.62
N ALA A 54 2.40 -2.24 3.35
CA ALA A 54 2.98 -3.50 2.89
C ALA A 54 4.38 -3.75 3.47
N SER A 55 5.25 -2.75 3.57
CA SER A 55 6.60 -2.91 4.15
C SER A 55 6.60 -3.23 5.65
N ARG A 56 5.46 -3.06 6.32
CA ARG A 56 5.26 -3.37 7.74
C ARG A 56 4.70 -4.76 8.00
N THR A 57 4.26 -5.49 6.97
CA THR A 57 3.60 -6.81 7.15
C THR A 57 4.58 -7.90 7.58
N CYS A 58 5.70 -8.07 6.87
CA CYS A 58 6.73 -9.05 7.20
C CYS A 58 8.12 -8.59 6.72
N ARG A 59 9.18 -9.31 7.15
CA ARG A 59 10.57 -8.98 6.78
C ARG A 59 10.82 -9.11 5.29
N LEU A 60 10.31 -10.18 4.66
CA LEU A 60 10.49 -10.41 3.22
C LEU A 60 9.89 -9.26 2.40
N TRP A 61 8.66 -8.84 2.68
CA TRP A 61 8.02 -7.73 1.97
C TRP A 61 8.76 -6.43 2.19
N ARG A 62 9.21 -6.17 3.43
CA ARG A 62 10.05 -5.03 3.73
C ARG A 62 11.30 -5.02 2.87
N ASP A 63 12.05 -6.11 2.83
CA ASP A 63 13.31 -6.20 2.11
C ASP A 63 13.10 -5.98 0.60
N ILE A 64 12.04 -6.60 0.04
CA ILE A 64 11.66 -6.41 -1.37
C ILE A 64 11.34 -4.94 -1.68
N ILE A 65 10.51 -4.30 -0.86
CA ILE A 65 10.05 -2.93 -1.09
C ILE A 65 11.19 -1.95 -0.87
N GLU A 66 11.92 -2.08 0.24
CA GLU A 66 12.97 -1.16 0.66
C GLU A 66 14.16 -1.16 -0.28
N GLN A 67 14.56 -2.31 -0.80
CA GLN A 67 15.73 -2.45 -1.68
C GLN A 67 15.43 -2.13 -3.15
N SER A 68 14.15 -1.95 -3.52
CA SER A 68 13.77 -1.71 -4.91
C SER A 68 13.79 -0.21 -5.26
N GLU A 69 14.92 0.25 -5.80
CA GLU A 69 15.04 1.61 -6.34
C GLU A 69 14.00 1.91 -7.45
N GLN A 70 13.56 0.89 -8.19
CA GLN A 70 12.55 1.06 -9.25
C GLN A 70 11.17 1.42 -8.68
N LEU A 71 10.77 0.81 -7.56
CA LEU A 71 9.51 1.15 -6.87
C LEU A 71 9.53 2.60 -6.41
N TRP A 72 10.59 2.99 -5.70
CA TRP A 72 10.74 4.35 -5.19
C TRP A 72 10.82 5.38 -6.32
N ARG A 73 11.49 5.05 -7.43
CA ARG A 73 11.53 5.90 -8.62
C ARG A 73 10.14 6.13 -9.20
N ARG A 74 9.32 5.07 -9.38
CA ARG A 74 7.96 5.19 -9.93
C ARG A 74 7.11 6.13 -9.05
N GLN A 75 7.16 5.95 -7.73
CA GLN A 75 6.44 6.83 -6.79
C GLN A 75 6.95 8.27 -6.83
N CYS A 76 8.26 8.47 -6.92
CA CYS A 76 8.87 9.79 -7.08
C CYS A 76 8.37 10.50 -8.35
N LEU A 77 8.19 9.79 -9.46
CA LEU A 77 7.68 10.39 -10.70
C LEU A 77 6.24 10.90 -10.54
N LEU A 78 5.40 10.22 -9.74
CA LEU A 78 4.05 10.71 -9.42
C LEU A 78 4.10 11.99 -8.59
N VAL A 79 5.01 12.05 -7.61
CA VAL A 79 5.24 13.25 -6.80
C VAL A 79 5.80 14.40 -7.64
N ARG A 80 6.71 14.10 -8.57
CA ARG A 80 7.34 15.07 -9.50
C ARG A 80 6.32 15.76 -10.41
N ALA A 81 5.23 15.09 -10.77
CA ALA A 81 4.16 15.71 -11.57
C ALA A 81 3.50 16.90 -10.85
N VAL A 82 3.61 16.98 -9.52
CA VAL A 82 3.03 18.05 -8.69
C VAL A 82 4.12 18.96 -8.10
N CYS A 83 5.22 18.37 -7.61
CA CYS A 83 6.34 19.05 -6.98
C CYS A 83 7.61 18.87 -7.80
N GLN A 84 7.59 19.33 -9.05
CA GLN A 84 8.71 19.12 -9.97
C GLN A 84 10.00 19.76 -9.45
N ARG A 85 9.93 21.03 -9.05
CA ARG A 85 11.06 21.82 -8.57
C ARG A 85 11.74 21.18 -7.36
N GLU A 86 10.98 20.73 -6.38
CA GLU A 86 11.52 20.11 -5.17
C GLU A 86 12.13 18.74 -5.45
N VAL A 87 11.47 17.91 -6.27
CA VAL A 87 12.01 16.60 -6.66
C VAL A 87 13.29 16.75 -7.48
N ASP A 88 13.29 17.63 -8.49
CA ASP A 88 14.46 17.84 -9.36
C ASP A 88 15.66 18.37 -8.56
N LYS A 89 15.41 19.24 -7.57
CA LYS A 89 16.44 19.71 -6.64
C LYS A 89 17.02 18.57 -5.79
N ASP A 90 16.18 17.80 -5.10
CA ASP A 90 16.65 16.68 -4.28
C ASP A 90 17.43 15.64 -5.11
N ARG A 91 17.03 15.42 -6.37
CA ARG A 91 17.75 14.56 -7.30
C ARG A 91 19.10 15.15 -7.73
N GLY A 92 19.16 16.46 -7.97
CA GLY A 92 20.41 17.19 -8.23
C GLY A 92 21.37 17.16 -7.05
N ASP A 93 20.85 17.19 -5.82
CA ASP A 93 21.60 17.10 -4.56
C ASP A 93 22.08 15.66 -4.25
N GLY A 94 21.72 14.67 -5.09
CA GLY A 94 22.22 13.29 -4.99
C GLY A 94 21.47 12.40 -4.00
N PHE A 95 20.28 12.80 -3.52
CA PHE A 95 19.48 11.94 -2.64
C PHE A 95 18.95 10.69 -3.37
N SER A 96 18.80 9.57 -2.66
CA SER A 96 18.18 8.35 -3.21
C SER A 96 16.70 8.56 -3.53
N TRP A 97 16.12 7.70 -4.39
CA TRP A 97 14.71 7.86 -4.77
C TRP A 97 13.77 7.76 -3.57
N LYS A 98 14.09 6.89 -2.60
CA LYS A 98 13.32 6.78 -1.36
C LYS A 98 13.39 8.07 -0.53
N VAL A 99 14.59 8.62 -0.34
CA VAL A 99 14.78 9.84 0.45
C VAL A 99 14.08 11.03 -0.21
N THR A 100 14.22 11.19 -1.53
CA THR A 100 13.49 12.21 -2.30
C THR A 100 11.99 12.06 -2.15
N LEU A 101 11.44 10.83 -2.22
CA LEU A 101 10.01 10.60 -2.06
C LEU A 101 9.53 11.06 -0.67
N VAL A 102 10.18 10.58 0.39
CA VAL A 102 9.79 10.85 1.78
C VAL A 102 9.83 12.36 2.07
N ARG A 103 10.85 13.07 1.59
CA ARG A 103 11.00 14.52 1.81
C ARG A 103 9.88 15.33 1.15
N ASN A 104 9.38 14.87 0.00
CA ASN A 104 8.43 15.61 -0.82
C ASN A 104 6.99 15.12 -0.73
N TYR A 105 6.74 13.95 -0.13
CA TYR A 105 5.43 13.30 -0.14
C TYR A 105 4.33 14.16 0.49
N THR A 106 4.52 14.62 1.73
CA THR A 106 3.49 15.41 2.43
C THR A 106 3.21 16.72 1.70
N ARG A 107 4.25 17.40 1.21
CA ARG A 107 4.14 18.63 0.41
C ARG A 107 3.34 18.39 -0.85
N SER A 108 3.65 17.32 -1.57
CA SER A 108 2.97 16.94 -2.81
C SER A 108 1.51 16.57 -2.59
N CYS A 109 1.20 15.83 -1.53
CA CYS A 109 -0.18 15.50 -1.15
C CYS A 109 -1.00 16.76 -0.87
N ALA A 110 -0.48 17.66 -0.02
CA ALA A 110 -1.15 18.92 0.29
C ALA A 110 -1.33 19.78 -0.97
N LYS A 111 -0.29 19.94 -1.79
CA LYS A 111 -0.36 20.74 -3.02
C LYS A 111 -1.36 20.16 -4.03
N ARG A 112 -1.36 18.84 -4.20
CA ARG A 112 -2.32 18.13 -5.06
C ARG A 112 -3.76 18.30 -4.58
N ASP A 113 -4.00 18.32 -3.27
CA ASP A 113 -5.32 18.56 -2.71
C ASP A 113 -5.82 19.97 -3.00
N TRP A 114 -4.94 20.98 -2.87
CA TRP A 114 -5.23 22.35 -3.31
C TRP A 114 -5.59 22.41 -4.80
N LEU A 115 -4.71 21.88 -5.66
CA LEU A 115 -4.92 21.88 -7.12
C LEU A 115 -6.17 21.09 -7.58
N ARG A 116 -6.71 20.21 -6.76
CA ARG A 116 -7.96 19.48 -7.03
C ARG A 116 -9.19 20.23 -6.55
N GLY A 117 -9.04 21.44 -6.03
CA GLY A 117 -10.11 22.23 -5.44
C GLY A 117 -10.69 21.63 -4.16
N ARG A 118 -9.95 20.74 -3.47
CA ARG A 118 -10.44 20.10 -2.22
C ARG A 118 -10.82 21.13 -1.16
N TYR A 119 -10.16 22.29 -1.19
CA TYR A 119 -10.34 23.37 -0.23
C TYR A 119 -11.14 24.56 -0.77
N SER A 120 -11.72 24.45 -1.96
CA SER A 120 -12.45 25.58 -2.58
C SER A 120 -13.84 25.82 -1.98
N SER A 121 -14.42 24.83 -1.30
CA SER A 121 -15.77 24.89 -0.73
C SER A 121 -15.83 24.35 0.71
N VAL A 122 -14.84 24.68 1.54
CA VAL A 122 -14.81 24.26 2.95
C VAL A 122 -15.97 24.91 3.69
N SER A 123 -16.88 24.11 4.24
CA SER A 123 -18.09 24.61 4.91
C SER A 123 -17.95 24.67 6.43
N SER A 124 -16.96 23.95 6.99
CA SER A 124 -16.73 23.87 8.43
C SER A 124 -15.25 23.61 8.77
N ALA A 125 -14.85 23.94 10.00
CA ALA A 125 -13.49 23.64 10.49
C ALA A 125 -13.26 22.12 10.65
N ASP A 126 -14.31 21.34 10.90
CA ASP A 126 -14.24 19.89 11.07
C ASP A 126 -13.75 19.17 9.81
N GLU A 127 -14.04 19.72 8.61
CA GLU A 127 -13.56 19.17 7.32
C GLU A 127 -12.03 19.23 7.17
N LEU A 128 -11.39 20.13 7.93
CA LEU A 128 -9.95 20.30 7.94
C LEU A 128 -9.26 19.46 9.02
N LEU A 129 -10.01 18.88 9.97
CA LEU A 129 -9.44 18.04 11.01
C LEU A 129 -8.83 16.77 10.41
N GLY A 130 -7.65 16.38 10.93
CA GLY A 130 -6.91 15.21 10.46
C GLY A 130 -6.23 15.39 9.10
N ARG A 131 -6.31 16.58 8.48
CA ARG A 131 -5.58 16.89 7.24
C ARG A 131 -4.15 17.31 7.56
N ASN A 132 -3.20 16.72 6.86
CA ASN A 132 -1.79 17.05 7.01
C ASN A 132 -1.45 18.24 6.11
N MET A 133 -1.51 19.44 6.69
CA MET A 133 -1.14 20.68 6.01
C MET A 133 0.34 20.96 6.24
N VAL A 134 1.00 21.51 5.23
CA VAL A 134 2.39 21.99 5.35
C VAL A 134 2.47 23.43 4.88
N PRO A 135 3.35 24.26 5.47
CA PRO A 135 3.57 25.59 4.97
C PRO A 135 4.18 25.55 3.56
N PHE A 136 3.61 26.34 2.65
CA PHE A 136 4.16 26.58 1.32
C PHE A 136 4.90 27.91 1.26
N ASP A 137 5.89 27.98 0.37
CA ASP A 137 6.58 29.22 0.04
C ASP A 137 5.77 30.05 -0.97
N ALA A 138 6.16 31.30 -1.16
CA ALA A 138 5.48 32.23 -2.06
C ALA A 138 5.42 31.71 -3.51
N GLU A 139 6.47 31.02 -3.97
CA GLU A 139 6.53 30.43 -5.31
C GLU A 139 5.47 29.34 -5.48
N THR A 140 5.37 28.44 -4.51
CA THR A 140 4.40 27.33 -4.54
C THR A 140 2.96 27.83 -4.42
N TRP A 141 2.71 28.86 -3.60
CA TRP A 141 1.41 29.53 -3.60
C TRP A 141 1.10 30.19 -4.94
N GLY A 142 2.09 30.83 -5.57
CA GLY A 142 1.96 31.40 -6.91
C GLY A 142 1.52 30.35 -7.94
N GLU A 143 2.13 29.17 -7.92
CA GLU A 143 1.76 28.06 -8.80
C GLU A 143 0.33 27.56 -8.56
N ILE A 144 -0.09 27.43 -7.30
CA ILE A 144 -1.46 27.00 -6.94
C ILE A 144 -2.48 28.05 -7.43
N LEU A 145 -2.25 29.32 -7.11
CA LEU A 145 -3.16 30.41 -7.49
C LEU A 145 -3.26 30.58 -9.01
N GLN A 146 -2.15 30.39 -9.73
CA GLN A 146 -2.14 30.44 -11.19
C GLN A 146 -2.99 29.31 -11.82
N ALA A 147 -3.04 28.14 -11.17
CA ALA A 147 -3.84 27.01 -11.65
C ALA A 147 -5.35 27.24 -11.48
N GLU A 148 -5.77 28.03 -10.48
CA GLU A 148 -7.19 28.37 -10.25
C GLU A 148 -7.71 29.45 -11.20
N LEU A 149 -6.81 30.26 -11.80
CA LEU A 149 -7.15 31.37 -12.69
C LEU A 149 -7.24 30.99 -14.17
N ASN A 150 -6.88 29.75 -14.53
CA ASN A 150 -6.86 29.21 -15.89
C ASN A 150 -7.96 28.17 -16.10
#